data_AF-A0A2H9NBA4-F1
#
_entry.id   AF-A0A2H9NBA4-F1
#
_cell.length_a   1.000
_cell.length_b   1.000
_cell.length_c   1.000
_cell.angle_alpha   90.00
_cell.angle_beta   90.00
_cell.angle_gamma   90.00
#
_symmetry.space_group_name_H-M   'P 1'
#
loop_
_entity.id
_entity.type
_entity.pdbx_description
1 polymer ?
#
loop_
_entity_poly.entity_id
_entity_poly.type
_entity_poly.pdbx_seq_one_letter_code
_entity_poly.pdbx_strand_id
1 'polypeptide(L)'
;LFISALIVLSAEKINNYSLLLFLAFAAIIFFNIKALAENDLNKYIFYGFLVQAGYVILDVSISGLAGKSAYFGFVQLANFLLAGLLLLVSVKGKDFKSIKFNNYLLAGILISCLALAGVPGLNLFVGEYFLYTFAYNIHPLLLCACFVCSLLTLLTYLKLVSYACAGAHHEAPGSLLKAGIIILCLTCIILGVFPWIQTGLIEAII
;
A
#
# COMPACT_ATOMS: atom_id res chain seq x y z
N LEU A 1 5.15 16.06 -9.27
CA LEU A 1 5.59 14.65 -9.43
C LEU A 1 6.84 14.55 -10.29
N PHE A 2 6.76 14.72 -11.62
CA PHE A 2 7.97 14.69 -12.46
C PHE A 2 8.92 15.87 -12.19
N ILE A 3 8.38 17.06 -11.95
CA ILE A 3 9.17 18.26 -11.63
C ILE A 3 9.91 18.12 -10.29
N SER A 4 9.32 17.50 -9.26
CA SER A 4 9.99 17.29 -7.98
C SER A 4 11.11 16.24 -8.06
N ALA A 5 10.90 15.15 -8.82
CA ALA A 5 11.95 14.18 -9.11
C ALA A 5 13.07 14.81 -9.95
N LEU A 6 12.72 15.64 -10.94
CA LEU A 6 13.68 16.39 -11.76
C LEU A 6 14.46 17.44 -10.96
N ILE A 7 13.84 18.10 -9.97
CA ILE A 7 14.52 19.04 -9.07
C ILE A 7 15.56 18.29 -8.23
N VAL A 8 15.21 17.12 -7.67
CA VAL A 8 16.18 16.28 -6.94
C VAL A 8 17.29 15.79 -7.86
N LEU A 9 16.94 15.30 -9.06
CA LEU A 9 17.92 14.90 -10.09
C LEU A 9 18.80 16.06 -10.59
N SER A 10 18.34 17.30 -10.48
CA SER A 10 19.09 18.50 -10.88
C SER A 10 19.94 19.05 -9.75
N ALA A 11 19.57 18.79 -8.48
CA ALA A 11 20.29 19.26 -7.30
C ALA A 11 21.39 18.28 -6.87
N GLU A 12 21.19 16.99 -7.09
CA GLU A 12 22.20 15.95 -6.85
C GLU A 12 22.83 15.48 -8.15
N LYS A 13 24.14 15.20 -8.12
CA LYS A 13 24.81 14.46 -9.19
C LYS A 13 24.10 13.11 -9.32
N ILE A 14 23.60 12.77 -10.52
CA ILE A 14 22.76 11.57 -10.78
C ILE A 14 23.34 10.36 -10.02
N ASN A 15 22.64 9.96 -8.96
CA ASN A 15 22.95 8.80 -8.14
C ASN A 15 21.89 7.71 -8.41
N ASN A 16 22.22 6.45 -8.09
CA ASN A 16 21.34 5.30 -8.29
C ASN A 16 19.98 5.49 -7.60
N TYR A 17 19.95 6.12 -6.42
CA TYR A 17 18.71 6.37 -5.68
C TYR A 17 17.79 7.41 -6.34
N SER A 18 18.35 8.45 -6.96
CA SER A 18 17.57 9.48 -7.65
C SER A 18 16.89 8.91 -8.91
N LEU A 19 17.56 7.98 -9.60
CA LEU A 19 16.97 7.23 -10.72
C LEU A 19 15.85 6.28 -10.25
N LEU A 20 16.10 5.52 -9.17
CA LEU A 20 15.09 4.63 -8.59
C LEU A 20 13.85 5.39 -8.12
N LEU A 21 14.03 6.56 -7.50
CA LEU A 21 12.95 7.46 -7.08
C LEU A 21 12.07 7.86 -8.26
N PHE A 22 12.68 8.27 -9.38
CA PHE A 22 11.95 8.65 -10.59
C PHE A 22 11.14 7.47 -11.16
N LEU A 23 11.77 6.29 -11.27
CA LEU A 23 11.12 5.09 -11.77
C LEU A 23 9.97 4.64 -10.86
N ALA A 24 10.14 4.74 -9.54
CA ALA A 24 9.12 4.41 -8.56
C ALA A 24 7.89 5.30 -8.71
N PHE A 25 8.07 6.62 -8.80
CA PHE A 25 6.96 7.55 -9.04
C PHE A 25 6.24 7.25 -10.37
N ALA A 26 6.99 7.04 -11.44
CA ALA A 26 6.42 6.72 -12.75
C ALA A 26 5.59 5.43 -12.71
N ALA A 27 6.12 4.38 -12.07
CA ALA A 27 5.43 3.10 -11.90
C ALA A 27 4.15 3.24 -11.07
N ILE A 28 4.21 3.89 -9.90
CA ILE A 28 3.05 4.09 -9.01
C ILE A 28 1.92 4.81 -9.75
N ILE A 29 2.23 5.89 -10.45
CA ILE A 29 1.22 6.65 -11.21
C ILE A 29 0.65 5.78 -12.33
N PHE A 30 1.51 5.17 -13.14
CA PHE A 30 1.10 4.39 -14.29
C PHE A 30 0.19 3.22 -13.91
N PHE A 31 0.58 2.44 -12.90
CA PHE A 31 -0.18 1.27 -12.48
C PHE A 31 -1.47 1.63 -11.74
N ASN A 32 -1.52 2.75 -11.01
CA ASN A 32 -2.77 3.23 -10.47
C ASN A 32 -3.76 3.66 -11.57
N ILE A 33 -3.29 4.37 -12.60
CA ILE A 33 -4.14 4.74 -13.74
C ILE A 33 -4.66 3.47 -14.45
N LYS A 34 -3.79 2.47 -14.65
CA LYS A 34 -4.18 1.18 -15.23
C LYS A 34 -5.22 0.46 -14.35
N ALA A 35 -5.03 0.43 -13.03
CA ALA A 35 -5.98 -0.17 -12.09
C ALA A 35 -7.33 0.55 -12.12
N LEU A 36 -7.36 1.88 -12.11
CA LEU A 36 -8.60 2.66 -12.19
C LEU A 36 -9.39 2.38 -13.48
N ALA A 37 -8.71 2.18 -14.60
CA ALA A 37 -9.34 1.84 -15.88
C ALA A 37 -9.70 0.35 -16.01
N GLU A 38 -9.22 -0.52 -15.12
CA GLU A 38 -9.36 -1.97 -15.24
C GLU A 38 -10.71 -2.46 -14.70
N ASN A 39 -11.32 -3.41 -15.42
CA ASN A 39 -12.61 -3.99 -15.07
C ASN A 39 -12.51 -5.49 -14.73
N ASP A 40 -11.35 -6.10 -14.94
CA ASP A 40 -11.03 -7.46 -14.50
C ASP A 40 -10.41 -7.44 -13.10
N LEU A 41 -10.99 -8.18 -12.14
CA LEU A 41 -10.56 -8.13 -10.75
C LEU A 41 -9.13 -8.64 -10.55
N ASN A 42 -8.72 -9.67 -11.28
CA ASN A 42 -7.39 -10.24 -11.17
C ASN A 42 -6.33 -9.26 -11.67
N LYS A 43 -6.58 -8.63 -12.83
CA LYS A 43 -5.68 -7.60 -13.37
C LYS A 43 -5.63 -6.37 -12.48
N TYR A 44 -6.77 -5.96 -11.93
CA TYR A 44 -6.84 -4.84 -11.01
C TYR A 44 -5.99 -5.09 -9.74
N ILE A 45 -6.12 -6.26 -9.11
CA ILE A 45 -5.31 -6.64 -7.93
C ILE A 45 -3.83 -6.71 -8.30
N PHE A 46 -3.51 -7.28 -9.47
CA PHE A 46 -2.13 -7.35 -9.97
C PHE A 46 -1.50 -5.97 -10.13
N TYR A 47 -2.21 -5.00 -10.75
CA TYR A 47 -1.74 -3.63 -10.81
C TYR A 47 -1.58 -3.00 -9.43
N GLY A 48 -2.48 -3.29 -8.49
CA GLY A 48 -2.34 -2.90 -7.09
C GLY A 48 -1.02 -3.41 -6.47
N PHE A 49 -0.64 -4.67 -6.71
CA PHE A 49 0.64 -5.21 -6.24
C PHE A 49 1.85 -4.52 -6.87
N LEU A 50 1.77 -4.13 -8.15
CA LEU A 50 2.82 -3.34 -8.80
C LEU A 50 2.93 -1.92 -8.22
N VAL A 51 1.81 -1.29 -7.84
CA VAL A 51 1.80 -0.03 -7.10
C VAL A 51 2.53 -0.17 -5.77
N GLN A 52 2.23 -1.23 -5.00
CA GLN A 52 2.86 -1.47 -3.70
C GLN A 52 4.35 -1.79 -3.80
N ALA A 53 4.75 -2.56 -4.82
CA ALA A 53 6.17 -2.76 -5.13
C ALA A 53 6.86 -1.42 -5.48
N GLY A 54 6.16 -0.54 -6.18
CA GLY A 54 6.60 0.84 -6.42
C GLY A 54 6.86 1.62 -5.13
N TYR A 55 5.98 1.52 -4.13
CA TYR A 55 6.19 2.15 -2.82
C TYR A 55 7.41 1.58 -2.08
N VAL A 56 7.64 0.27 -2.13
CA VAL A 56 8.84 -0.33 -1.52
C VAL A 56 10.11 0.23 -2.16
N ILE A 57 10.14 0.37 -3.50
CA ILE A 57 11.27 0.98 -4.20
C ILE A 57 11.39 2.47 -3.84
N LEU A 58 10.28 3.19 -3.73
CA LEU A 58 10.24 4.59 -3.34
C LEU A 58 10.82 4.80 -1.93
N ASP A 59 10.45 3.95 -0.97
CA ASP A 59 10.97 3.94 0.41
C ASP A 59 12.48 3.73 0.45
N VAL A 60 12.98 2.72 -0.27
CA VAL A 60 14.43 2.44 -0.35
C VAL A 60 15.17 3.62 -0.97
N SER A 61 14.58 4.24 -2.00
CA SER A 61 15.18 5.39 -2.68
C SER A 61 15.26 6.60 -1.76
N ILE A 62 14.16 6.96 -1.11
CA ILE A 62 14.08 8.12 -0.21
C ILE A 62 14.93 7.90 1.04
N SER A 63 14.93 6.69 1.60
CA SER A 63 15.79 6.35 2.75
C SER A 63 17.26 6.48 2.38
N GLY A 64 17.67 5.99 1.20
CA GLY A 64 19.04 6.11 0.69
C GLY A 64 19.46 7.56 0.49
N LEU A 65 18.59 8.39 -0.09
CA LEU A 65 18.83 9.84 -0.25
C LEU A 65 18.91 10.57 1.09
N ALA A 66 18.15 10.16 2.09
CA ALA A 66 18.21 10.70 3.44
C ALA A 66 19.41 10.18 4.27
N GLY A 67 20.27 9.33 3.70
CA GLY A 67 21.36 8.67 4.43
C GLY A 67 20.88 7.74 5.55
N LYS A 68 19.65 7.23 5.42
CA LYS A 68 19.03 6.28 6.36
C LYS A 68 19.09 4.86 5.80
N SER A 69 18.98 3.88 6.68
CA SER A 69 18.96 2.49 6.27
C SER A 69 17.70 2.13 5.49
N ALA A 70 17.82 1.20 4.55
CA ALA A 70 16.73 0.65 3.75
C ALA A 70 15.70 -0.17 4.56
N TYR A 71 15.88 -0.32 5.88
CA TYR A 71 14.97 -1.05 6.78
C TYR A 71 13.51 -0.61 6.68
N PHE A 72 13.26 0.68 6.42
CA PHE A 72 11.89 1.19 6.28
C PHE A 72 11.17 0.61 5.05
N GLY A 73 11.88 0.34 3.96
CA GLY A 73 11.32 -0.39 2.81
C GLY A 73 10.92 -1.82 3.14
N PHE A 74 11.58 -2.47 4.12
CA PHE A 74 11.19 -3.80 4.60
C PHE A 74 9.91 -3.74 5.45
N VAL A 75 9.69 -2.67 6.21
CA VAL A 75 8.41 -2.43 6.92
C VAL A 75 7.28 -2.31 5.94
N GLN A 76 7.47 -1.49 4.90
CA GLN A 76 6.48 -1.31 3.84
C GLN A 76 6.18 -2.65 3.15
N LEU A 77 7.20 -3.43 2.82
CA LEU A 77 7.04 -4.75 2.20
C LEU A 77 6.28 -5.74 3.11
N ALA A 78 6.65 -5.84 4.39
CA ALA A 78 6.00 -6.75 5.33
C ALA A 78 4.52 -6.38 5.53
N ASN A 79 4.23 -5.09 5.66
CA ASN A 79 2.87 -4.59 5.81
C ASN A 79 2.03 -4.81 4.55
N PHE A 80 2.64 -4.61 3.38
CA PHE A 80 2.01 -4.90 2.10
C PHE A 80 1.65 -6.37 1.98
N LEU A 81 2.57 -7.29 2.30
CA LEU A 81 2.31 -8.73 2.20
C LEU A 81 1.16 -9.17 3.11
N LEU A 82 1.07 -8.60 4.32
CA LEU A 82 -0.02 -8.89 5.25
C LEU A 82 -1.39 -8.43 4.69
N ALA A 83 -1.49 -7.15 4.30
CA ALA A 83 -2.73 -6.58 3.80
C ALA A 83 -3.12 -7.17 2.43
N GLY A 84 -2.13 -7.45 1.59
CA GLY A 84 -2.30 -8.11 0.29
C GLY A 84 -2.80 -9.55 0.43
N LEU A 85 -2.28 -10.32 1.39
CA LEU A 85 -2.79 -11.65 1.69
C LEU A 85 -4.25 -11.60 2.16
N LEU A 86 -4.59 -10.66 3.06
CA LEU A 86 -5.96 -10.46 3.50
C LEU A 86 -6.89 -10.14 2.33
N LEU A 87 -6.47 -9.28 1.41
CA LEU A 87 -7.23 -8.96 0.20
C LEU A 87 -7.46 -10.21 -0.65
N LEU A 88 -6.40 -10.94 -1.00
CA LEU A 88 -6.47 -12.14 -1.85
C LEU A 88 -7.41 -13.19 -1.28
N VAL A 89 -7.31 -13.46 0.02
CA VAL A 89 -8.16 -14.44 0.70
C VAL A 89 -9.62 -13.99 0.69
N SER A 90 -9.88 -12.68 0.81
CA SER A 90 -11.24 -12.14 0.87
C SER A 90 -11.93 -12.05 -0.51
N VAL A 91 -11.15 -11.95 -1.59
CA VAL A 91 -11.64 -11.84 -2.98
C VAL A 91 -11.46 -13.10 -3.82
N LYS A 92 -10.89 -14.18 -3.26
CA LYS A 92 -10.56 -15.41 -4.00
C LYS A 92 -11.76 -15.95 -4.80
N GLY A 93 -11.57 -16.12 -6.10
CA GLY A 93 -12.58 -16.68 -7.02
C GLY A 93 -13.75 -15.74 -7.33
N LYS A 94 -13.61 -14.43 -7.09
CA LYS A 94 -14.65 -13.43 -7.34
C LYS A 94 -14.34 -12.59 -8.58
N ASP A 95 -15.36 -11.92 -9.08
CA ASP A 95 -15.27 -10.99 -10.19
C ASP A 95 -16.01 -9.69 -9.84
N PHE A 96 -15.58 -8.54 -10.36
CA PHE A 96 -16.07 -7.20 -10.02
C PHE A 96 -17.60 -7.08 -10.08
N LYS A 97 -18.24 -7.73 -11.06
CA LYS A 97 -19.69 -7.63 -11.31
C LYS A 97 -20.53 -8.61 -10.49
N SER A 98 -19.92 -9.66 -9.96
CA SER A 98 -20.60 -10.76 -9.26
C SER A 98 -20.14 -10.88 -7.81
N ILE A 99 -19.51 -9.83 -7.30
CA ILE A 99 -19.07 -9.73 -5.94
C ILE A 99 -20.25 -10.00 -5.01
N LYS A 100 -20.22 -11.16 -4.36
CA LYS A 100 -21.15 -11.55 -3.30
C LYS A 100 -20.38 -11.72 -2.01
N PHE A 101 -20.83 -11.08 -0.95
CA PHE A 101 -20.13 -11.08 0.34
C PHE A 101 -21.01 -11.44 1.51
N ASN A 102 -20.36 -11.90 2.57
CA ASN A 102 -20.92 -11.88 3.89
C ASN A 102 -20.15 -10.83 4.72
N ASN A 103 -20.60 -10.55 5.94
CA ASN A 103 -20.02 -9.52 6.80
C ASN A 103 -18.49 -9.69 7.01
N TYR A 104 -18.00 -10.92 7.13
CA TYR A 104 -16.58 -11.18 7.37
C TYR A 104 -15.72 -10.92 6.13
N LEU A 105 -16.13 -11.38 4.95
CA LEU A 105 -15.40 -11.14 3.70
C LEU A 105 -15.44 -9.65 3.32
N LEU A 106 -16.58 -8.98 3.56
CA LEU A 106 -16.69 -7.54 3.38
C LEU A 106 -15.73 -6.81 4.32
N ALA A 107 -15.68 -7.17 5.60
CA ALA A 107 -14.73 -6.60 6.54
C ALA A 107 -13.27 -6.82 6.10
N GLY A 108 -12.94 -8.02 5.62
CA GLY A 108 -11.62 -8.34 5.09
C GLY A 108 -11.22 -7.45 3.91
N ILE A 109 -12.14 -7.20 2.99
CA ILE A 109 -11.90 -6.31 1.83
C ILE A 109 -11.79 -4.86 2.26
N LEU A 110 -12.70 -4.38 3.09
CA LEU A 110 -12.65 -3.00 3.59
C LEU A 110 -11.32 -2.74 4.29
N ILE A 111 -10.95 -3.60 5.24
CA ILE A 111 -9.71 -3.41 6.03
C ILE A 111 -8.48 -3.56 5.13
N SER A 112 -8.41 -4.55 4.26
CA SER A 112 -7.25 -4.69 3.36
C SER A 112 -7.15 -3.57 2.33
N CYS A 113 -8.25 -3.11 1.74
CA CYS A 113 -8.24 -1.98 0.80
C CYS A 113 -7.84 -0.67 1.49
N LEU A 114 -8.37 -0.39 2.68
CA LEU A 114 -7.99 0.80 3.44
C LEU A 114 -6.54 0.71 3.94
N ALA A 115 -6.08 -0.48 4.33
CA ALA A 115 -4.70 -0.70 4.72
C ALA A 115 -3.78 -0.46 3.51
N LEU A 116 -4.06 -1.09 2.37
CA LEU A 116 -3.27 -0.92 1.15
C LEU A 116 -3.30 0.52 0.60
N ALA A 117 -4.34 1.28 0.93
CA ALA A 117 -4.45 2.70 0.60
C ALA A 117 -3.68 3.62 1.56
N GLY A 118 -3.01 3.09 2.60
CA GLY A 118 -2.26 3.91 3.55
C GLY A 118 -3.15 4.71 4.52
N VAL A 119 -4.34 4.21 4.87
CA VAL A 119 -5.23 4.93 5.80
C VAL A 119 -4.66 4.88 7.23
N PRO A 120 -4.59 6.02 7.96
CA PRO A 120 -4.10 6.06 9.33
C PRO A 120 -4.81 5.06 10.26
N GLY A 121 -4.03 4.46 11.17
CA GLY A 121 -4.52 3.42 12.09
C GLY A 121 -4.45 2.00 11.52
N LEU A 122 -3.99 1.84 10.28
CA LEU A 122 -3.73 0.53 9.66
C LEU A 122 -2.24 0.35 9.38
N ASN A 123 -1.81 -0.91 9.32
CA ASN A 123 -0.40 -1.29 9.30
C ASN A 123 0.42 -0.62 8.18
N LEU A 124 -0.10 -0.49 6.97
CA LEU A 124 0.67 0.08 5.85
C LEU A 124 0.99 1.58 6.03
N PHE A 125 0.13 2.32 6.74
CA PHE A 125 0.37 3.74 7.01
C PHE A 125 1.65 3.96 7.81
N VAL A 126 2.10 2.98 8.60
CA VAL A 126 3.34 3.09 9.37
C VAL A 126 4.55 3.25 8.46
N GLY A 127 4.63 2.50 7.36
CA GLY A 127 5.72 2.65 6.39
C GLY A 127 5.63 3.98 5.63
N GLU A 128 4.42 4.34 5.17
CA GLU A 128 4.19 5.63 4.52
C GLU A 128 4.51 6.83 5.43
N TYR A 129 4.26 6.73 6.74
CA TYR A 129 4.61 7.78 7.68
C TYR A 129 6.13 8.03 7.74
N PHE A 130 6.94 6.96 7.74
CA PHE A 130 8.39 7.10 7.65
C PHE A 130 8.82 7.68 6.30
N LEU A 131 8.23 7.19 5.21
CA LEU A 131 8.42 7.74 3.86
C LEU A 131 8.18 9.24 3.82
N TYR A 132 7.05 9.72 4.36
CA TYR A 132 6.70 11.13 4.42
C TYR A 132 7.69 11.94 5.26
N THR A 133 8.09 11.40 6.42
CA THR A 133 9.05 12.05 7.31
C THR A 133 10.40 12.26 6.61
N PHE A 134 10.91 11.24 5.92
CA PHE A 134 12.17 11.35 5.19
C PHE A 134 12.05 12.23 3.95
N ALA A 135 10.95 12.12 3.20
CA ALA A 135 10.68 12.97 2.05
C ALA A 135 10.66 14.45 2.43
N TYR A 136 10.04 14.81 3.57
CA TYR A 136 10.02 16.17 4.09
C TYR A 136 11.42 16.70 4.42
N ASN A 137 12.24 15.87 5.08
CA ASN A 137 13.61 16.22 5.46
C ASN A 137 14.53 16.42 4.24
N ILE A 138 14.24 15.78 3.11
CA ILE A 138 14.95 16.02 1.83
C ILE A 138 14.41 17.30 1.18
N HIS A 139 13.11 17.35 0.88
CA HIS A 139 12.50 18.50 0.22
C HIS A 139 10.96 18.50 0.34
N PRO A 140 10.30 19.61 0.75
CA PRO A 140 8.84 19.66 0.92
C PRO A 140 8.03 19.29 -0.34
N LEU A 141 8.52 19.62 -1.55
CA LEU A 141 7.85 19.20 -2.80
C LEU A 141 7.88 17.68 -3.02
N LEU A 142 8.87 16.98 -2.48
CA LEU A 142 8.93 15.52 -2.56
C LEU A 142 7.85 14.89 -1.68
N LEU A 143 7.63 15.44 -0.48
CA LEU A 143 6.49 15.08 0.37
C LEU A 143 5.17 15.26 -0.37
N CYS A 144 4.95 16.41 -1.01
CA CYS A 144 3.74 16.66 -1.81
C CYS A 144 3.56 15.61 -2.92
N ALA A 145 4.66 15.20 -3.57
CA ALA A 145 4.62 14.16 -4.59
C ALA A 145 4.21 12.80 -4.01
N CYS A 146 4.77 12.39 -2.87
CA CYS A 146 4.37 11.18 -2.16
C CYS A 146 2.87 11.20 -1.82
N PHE A 147 2.34 12.30 -1.27
CA PHE A 147 0.91 12.43 -0.96
C PHE A 147 0.01 12.29 -2.19
N VAL A 148 0.38 12.85 -3.34
CA VAL A 148 -0.41 12.71 -4.57
C VAL A 148 -0.46 11.24 -5.02
N CYS A 149 0.64 10.51 -4.91
CA CYS A 149 0.67 9.07 -5.18
C CYS A 149 -0.25 8.29 -4.23
N SER A 150 -0.22 8.61 -2.94
CA SER A 150 -1.05 7.94 -1.93
C SER A 150 -2.53 8.24 -2.14
N LEU A 151 -2.87 9.49 -2.48
CA LEU A 151 -4.24 9.86 -2.84
C LEU A 151 -4.74 9.10 -4.07
N LEU A 152 -3.89 8.97 -5.10
CA LEU A 152 -4.24 8.18 -6.29
C LEU A 152 -4.43 6.70 -5.95
N THR A 153 -3.61 6.17 -5.05
CA THR A 153 -3.71 4.79 -4.55
C THR A 153 -4.99 4.57 -3.74
N LEU A 154 -5.38 5.54 -2.91
CA LEU A 154 -6.66 5.54 -2.20
C LEU A 154 -7.84 5.50 -3.18
N LEU A 155 -7.83 6.35 -4.22
CA LEU A 155 -8.89 6.35 -5.23
C LEU A 155 -9.01 4.98 -5.92
N THR A 156 -7.87 4.36 -6.24
CA THR A 156 -7.85 3.00 -6.78
C THR A 156 -8.58 2.05 -5.84
N TYR A 157 -8.20 1.94 -4.56
CA TYR A 157 -8.82 0.98 -3.64
C TYR A 157 -10.27 1.32 -3.27
N LEU A 158 -10.66 2.59 -3.24
CA LEU A 158 -12.06 3.00 -3.06
C LEU A 158 -12.96 2.48 -4.19
N LYS A 159 -12.45 2.34 -5.42
CA LYS A 159 -13.17 1.67 -6.51
C LYS A 159 -13.56 0.25 -6.09
N LEU A 160 -12.63 -0.57 -5.61
CA LEU A 160 -12.92 -1.94 -5.19
C LEU A 160 -13.87 -1.99 -3.99
N VAL A 161 -13.70 -1.10 -3.02
CA VAL A 161 -14.62 -0.96 -1.88
C VAL A 161 -16.05 -0.68 -2.36
N SER A 162 -16.23 0.21 -3.35
CA SER A 162 -17.55 0.55 -3.88
C SER A 162 -18.26 -0.66 -4.51
N TYR A 163 -17.53 -1.46 -5.30
CA TYR A 163 -18.05 -2.72 -5.84
C TYR A 163 -18.35 -3.74 -4.74
N ALA A 164 -17.54 -3.76 -3.69
CA ALA A 164 -17.74 -4.66 -2.56
C ALA A 164 -19.02 -4.36 -1.79
N CYS A 165 -19.28 -3.08 -1.52
CA CYS A 165 -20.49 -2.65 -0.83
C CYS A 165 -21.76 -2.77 -1.69
N ALA A 166 -21.66 -2.65 -3.01
CA ALA A 166 -22.79 -2.83 -3.93
C ALA A 166 -23.16 -4.31 -4.19
N GLY A 167 -22.31 -5.25 -3.76
CA GLY A 167 -22.49 -6.68 -3.95
C GLY A 167 -23.66 -7.29 -3.18
N ALA A 168 -24.22 -8.39 -3.68
CA ALA A 168 -25.32 -9.08 -3.02
C ALA A 168 -24.84 -9.96 -1.85
N HIS A 169 -25.63 -10.02 -0.78
CA HIS A 169 -25.32 -10.84 0.39
C HIS A 169 -25.40 -12.36 0.07
N HIS A 170 -24.46 -13.16 0.59
CA HIS A 170 -24.44 -14.61 0.39
C HIS A 170 -24.02 -15.38 1.64
N GLU A 171 -24.09 -16.72 1.55
CA GLU A 171 -23.82 -17.66 2.63
C GLU A 171 -22.43 -17.48 3.26
N ALA A 172 -22.35 -17.84 4.54
CA ALA A 172 -21.15 -17.65 5.34
C ALA A 172 -19.99 -18.55 4.85
N PRO A 173 -18.75 -18.03 4.81
CA PRO A 173 -17.57 -18.84 4.54
C PRO A 173 -17.38 -19.87 5.64
N GLY A 174 -16.65 -20.95 5.31
CA GLY A 174 -16.25 -21.96 6.28
C GLY A 174 -15.53 -21.36 7.49
N SER A 175 -15.68 -22.01 8.65
CA SER A 175 -15.19 -21.52 9.95
C SER A 175 -13.70 -21.18 9.97
N LEU A 176 -12.88 -21.98 9.30
CA LEU A 176 -11.43 -21.77 9.20
C LEU A 176 -11.08 -20.49 8.43
N LEU A 177 -11.74 -20.26 7.28
CA LEU A 177 -11.55 -19.06 6.46
C LEU A 177 -11.97 -17.81 7.22
N LYS A 178 -13.11 -17.88 7.93
CA LYS A 178 -13.58 -16.81 8.81
C LYS A 178 -12.53 -16.47 9.88
N ALA A 179 -12.00 -17.47 10.58
CA ALA A 179 -10.98 -17.26 11.61
C ALA A 179 -9.72 -16.60 11.03
N GLY A 180 -9.23 -17.07 9.88
CA GLY A 180 -8.09 -16.49 9.20
C GLY A 180 -8.27 -15.03 8.83
N ILE A 181 -9.45 -14.66 8.28
CA ILE A 181 -9.78 -13.27 7.95
C ILE A 181 -9.79 -12.40 9.21
N ILE A 182 -10.44 -12.85 10.28
CA ILE A 182 -10.51 -12.09 11.55
C ILE A 182 -9.11 -11.85 12.11
N ILE A 183 -8.26 -12.88 12.13
CA ILE A 183 -6.89 -12.77 12.62
C ILE A 183 -6.12 -11.75 11.78
N LEU A 184 -6.14 -11.85 10.46
CA LEU A 184 -5.45 -10.93 9.57
C LEU A 184 -5.95 -9.48 9.70
N CYS A 185 -7.27 -9.27 9.82
CA CYS A 185 -7.86 -7.97 10.08
C CYS A 185 -7.34 -7.36 11.39
N LEU A 186 -7.36 -8.13 12.47
CA LEU A 186 -6.86 -7.69 13.78
C LEU A 186 -5.36 -7.38 13.70
N THR A 187 -4.57 -8.19 13.02
CA THR A 187 -3.13 -7.93 12.84
C THR A 187 -2.89 -6.62 12.08
N CYS A 188 -3.63 -6.35 11.00
CA CYS A 188 -3.51 -5.08 10.26
C CYS A 188 -3.83 -3.86 11.15
N ILE A 189 -4.83 -3.97 12.02
CA ILE A 189 -5.24 -2.89 12.93
C ILE A 189 -4.22 -2.72 14.06
N ILE A 190 -3.87 -3.80 14.77
CA ILE A 190 -2.94 -3.78 15.91
C ILE A 190 -1.60 -3.19 15.48
N LEU A 191 -1.08 -3.63 14.34
CA LEU A 191 0.20 -3.14 13.81
C LEU A 191 0.15 -1.68 13.36
N GLY A 192 -1.02 -1.17 12.95
CA GLY A 192 -1.22 0.23 12.59
C GLY A 192 -1.39 1.15 13.80
N VAL A 193 -2.15 0.71 14.80
CA VAL A 193 -2.41 1.46 16.04
C VAL A 193 -1.19 1.46 16.97
N PHE A 194 -0.43 0.38 16.97
CA PHE A 194 0.74 0.18 17.83
C PHE A 194 2.02 0.05 16.99
N PRO A 195 2.47 1.13 16.31
CA PRO A 195 3.59 1.09 15.38
C PRO A 195 4.92 0.70 16.05
N TRP A 196 5.05 0.90 17.37
CA TRP A 196 6.25 0.53 18.13
C TRP A 196 6.52 -0.98 18.12
N ILE A 197 5.50 -1.81 17.87
CA ILE A 197 5.70 -3.26 17.70
C ILE A 197 6.59 -3.50 16.47
N GLN A 198 6.36 -2.75 15.39
CA GLN A 198 7.14 -2.86 14.17
C GLN A 198 8.54 -2.28 14.36
N THR A 199 8.65 -1.10 14.96
CA THR A 199 9.96 -0.47 15.16
C THR A 199 10.83 -1.23 16.15
N GLY A 200 10.25 -1.78 17.23
CA GLY A 200 10.99 -2.60 18.19
C GLY A 200 11.50 -3.91 17.59
N LEU A 201 10.75 -4.52 16.67
CA LEU A 201 11.22 -5.69 15.91
C LEU A 201 12.39 -5.34 14.99
N ILE A 202 12.37 -4.17 14.36
CA ILE A 202 13.47 -3.69 13.52
C ILE A 202 14.71 -3.42 14.37
N GLU A 203 14.56 -2.70 15.47
CA GLU A 203 15.66 -2.37 16.39
C GLU A 203 16.34 -3.62 16.97
N ALA A 204 15.60 -4.72 17.16
CA ALA A 204 16.17 -5.98 17.64
C ALA A 204 17.00 -6.74 16.58
N ILE A 205 16.86 -6.39 15.28
CA ILE A 205 17.54 -7.07 14.15
C ILE A 205 18.80 -6.31 13.70
N ILE A 206 18.95 -5.04 14.10
CA ILE A 206 20.07 -4.14 13.75
C ILE A 206 21.11 -4.15 14.87
#